data_AF-A7SQA3-F1
#
_entry.id   AF-A7SQA3-F1
#
_cell.length_a   1.000
_cell.length_b   1.000
_cell.length_c   1.000
_cell.angle_alpha   90.00
_cell.angle_beta   90.00
_cell.angle_gamma   90.00
#
_symmetry.space_group_name_H-M   'P 1'
#
loop_
_entity.id
_entity.type
_entity.pdbx_description
1 polymer ?
#
loop_
_entity_poly.entity_id
_entity_poly.type
_entity_poly.pdbx_seq_one_letter_code
_entity_poly.pdbx_strand_id
1 'polypeptide(L)'
;MYVNDFAPEFVPINPNYQATLLENTTTGTQVLTVSAVDHDKGSQGDVFFTIYSGNTDNSFAIDDRSGVIKTRRTLDREMISIYELTIRARD
;
A
#
# COMPACT_ATOMS: atom_id res chain seq x y z
N MET A 1 25.56 -17.08 -0.41
CA MET A 1 24.96 -16.13 -1.36
C MET A 1 23.52 -16.57 -1.51
N TYR A 2 22.56 -15.79 -1.01
CA TYR A 2 21.14 -16.08 -1.29
C TYR A 2 20.83 -15.46 -2.64
N VAL A 3 20.37 -16.29 -3.57
CA VAL A 3 19.69 -15.87 -4.80
C VAL A 3 18.22 -15.77 -4.42
N ASN A 4 17.59 -14.63 -4.70
CA ASN A 4 16.13 -14.51 -4.64
C ASN A 4 15.57 -15.35 -5.78
N ASP A 5 14.92 -16.45 -5.42
CA ASP A 5 14.24 -17.36 -6.35
C ASP A 5 12.70 -17.17 -6.30
N PHE A 6 12.16 -16.42 -5.32
CA PHE A 6 10.72 -16.14 -5.17
C PHE A 6 10.40 -14.64 -4.95
N ALA A 7 9.65 -14.05 -5.89
CA ALA A 7 9.13 -12.69 -5.71
C ALA A 7 8.11 -12.61 -4.54
N PRO A 8 8.04 -11.50 -3.79
CA PRO A 8 7.08 -11.32 -2.71
C PRO A 8 5.63 -11.48 -3.17
N GLU A 9 4.83 -12.21 -2.38
CA GLU A 9 3.41 -12.44 -2.64
C GLU A 9 2.53 -11.72 -1.60
N PHE A 10 1.53 -10.96 -2.07
CA PHE A 10 0.58 -10.30 -1.17
C PHE A 10 -0.31 -11.29 -0.42
N VAL A 11 -0.52 -11.04 0.87
CA VAL A 11 -1.34 -11.89 1.74
C VAL A 11 -2.46 -11.09 2.44
N PRO A 12 -3.67 -11.65 2.55
CA PRO A 12 -4.11 -12.94 1.98
C PRO A 12 -4.20 -12.87 0.44
N ILE A 13 -4.13 -14.03 -0.23
CA ILE A 13 -4.29 -14.13 -1.69
C ILE A 13 -5.70 -13.67 -2.08
N ASN A 14 -5.81 -12.83 -3.11
CA ASN A 14 -7.04 -12.15 -3.53
C ASN A 14 -7.72 -11.35 -2.39
N PRO A 15 -6.99 -10.42 -1.75
CA PRO A 15 -7.55 -9.61 -0.67
C PRO A 15 -8.56 -8.61 -1.25
N ASN A 16 -9.66 -8.37 -0.52
CA ASN A 16 -10.55 -7.27 -0.85
C ASN A 16 -10.06 -5.98 -0.20
N TYR A 17 -9.09 -5.31 -0.84
CA TYR A 17 -8.57 -4.01 -0.39
C TYR A 17 -9.48 -2.87 -0.85
N GLN A 18 -10.48 -2.55 -0.03
CA GLN A 18 -11.36 -1.41 -0.24
C GLN A 18 -11.53 -0.62 1.06
N ALA A 19 -11.53 0.70 0.95
CA ALA A 19 -11.82 1.60 2.06
C ALA A 19 -12.67 2.77 1.58
N THR A 20 -13.57 3.23 2.44
CA THR A 20 -14.36 4.44 2.24
C THR A 20 -13.89 5.49 3.22
N LEU A 21 -13.57 6.67 2.72
CA LEU A 21 -13.11 7.81 3.50
C LEU A 21 -14.07 8.99 3.33
N LEU A 22 -14.18 9.84 4.34
CA LEU A 22 -14.81 11.14 4.20
C LEU A 22 -13.83 12.09 3.50
N GLU A 23 -14.29 12.98 2.63
CA GLU A 23 -13.41 13.93 1.93
C GLU A 23 -12.61 14.81 2.91
N ASN A 24 -13.26 15.27 3.99
CA ASN A 24 -12.66 16.10 5.03
C ASN A 24 -11.81 15.31 6.05
N THR A 25 -11.35 14.12 5.68
CA THR A 25 -10.49 13.30 6.55
C THR A 25 -9.14 14.01 6.76
N THR A 26 -8.71 14.07 8.03
CA THR A 26 -7.42 14.67 8.41
C THR A 26 -6.26 13.99 7.69
N THR A 27 -5.25 14.78 7.29
CA THR A 27 -4.00 14.26 6.75
C THR A 27 -3.31 13.34 7.77
N GLY A 28 -2.76 12.21 7.31
CA GLY A 28 -2.12 11.20 8.14
C GLY A 28 -3.06 10.10 8.61
N THR A 29 -4.35 10.16 8.26
CA THR A 29 -5.32 9.11 8.58
C THR A 29 -4.96 7.82 7.86
N GLN A 30 -4.92 6.72 8.62
CA GLN A 30 -4.72 5.39 8.07
C GLN A 30 -5.94 4.95 7.25
N VAL A 31 -5.67 4.44 6.05
CA VAL A 31 -6.68 4.04 5.07
C VAL A 31 -6.78 2.53 5.02
N LEU A 32 -5.68 1.86 4.72
CA LEU A 32 -5.55 0.41 4.61
C LEU A 32 -4.16 -0.01 5.05
N THR A 33 -4.00 -1.31 5.31
CA THR A 33 -2.70 -1.95 5.50
C THR A 33 -2.61 -3.12 4.53
N VAL A 34 -1.53 -3.16 3.76
CA VAL A 34 -1.19 -4.32 2.93
C VAL A 34 -0.12 -5.15 3.60
N SER A 35 -0.06 -6.43 3.26
CA SER A 35 0.99 -7.33 3.73
C SER A 35 1.43 -8.23 2.58
N ALA A 36 2.69 -8.60 2.57
CA ALA A 36 3.27 -9.52 1.62
C ALA A 36 4.34 -10.37 2.30
N VAL A 37 4.54 -11.57 1.79
CA VAL A 37 5.51 -12.53 2.29
C VAL A 37 6.44 -12.88 1.14
N ASP A 38 7.74 -12.81 1.40
CA ASP A 38 8.76 -13.43 0.58
C ASP A 38 9.07 -14.81 1.20
N HIS A 39 9.04 -15.86 0.38
CA HIS A 39 9.24 -17.24 0.80
C HIS A 39 10.72 -17.67 0.81
N ASP A 40 11.66 -16.84 0.32
CA ASP A 40 13.09 -17.13 0.31
C ASP A 40 13.73 -17.06 1.69
N LYS A 41 13.19 -16.22 2.57
CA LYS A 41 13.56 -16.14 3.98
C LYS A 41 12.29 -16.08 4.80
N GLY A 42 12.10 -17.02 5.72
CA GLY A 42 10.89 -17.15 6.55
C GLY A 42 10.55 -15.97 7.49
N SER A 43 11.06 -14.76 7.25
CA SER A 43 10.73 -13.52 7.95
C SER A 43 10.06 -12.54 7.01
N GLN A 44 9.00 -11.88 7.48
CA GLN A 44 8.39 -10.65 6.90
C GLN A 44 9.40 -9.48 6.75
N GLY A 45 10.68 -9.68 7.03
CA GLY A 45 11.68 -8.66 7.31
C GLY A 45 12.39 -8.05 6.12
N ASP A 46 12.23 -8.61 4.91
CA ASP A 46 12.90 -8.07 3.72
C ASP A 46 11.90 -7.41 2.74
N VAL A 47 10.59 -7.45 2.97
CA VAL A 47 9.62 -6.86 2.02
C VAL A 47 9.40 -5.37 2.24
N PHE A 48 9.60 -4.58 1.19
CA PHE A 48 9.32 -3.15 1.11
C PHE A 48 8.14 -2.86 0.18
N PHE A 49 7.29 -1.92 0.61
CA PHE A 49 6.11 -1.50 -0.11
C PHE A 49 6.27 -0.12 -0.74
N THR A 50 5.71 0.05 -1.94
CA THR A 50 5.66 1.34 -2.64
C THR A 50 4.33 1.50 -3.37
N ILE A 51 3.83 2.73 -3.46
CA ILE A 51 2.71 3.03 -4.37
C ILE A 51 3.28 3.16 -5.78
N TYR A 52 2.94 2.21 -6.65
CA TYR A 52 3.48 2.12 -8.01
C TYR A 52 2.73 3.03 -8.98
N SER A 53 1.40 3.11 -8.88
CA SER A 53 0.55 3.93 -9.73
C SER A 53 -0.79 4.27 -9.08
N GLY A 54 -1.55 5.18 -9.70
CA GLY A 54 -2.89 5.59 -9.25
C GLY A 54 -2.91 6.65 -8.15
N ASN A 55 -1.75 7.06 -7.65
CA ASN A 55 -1.62 8.08 -6.61
C ASN A 55 -1.67 9.50 -7.20
N THR A 56 -2.81 9.87 -7.78
CA THR A 56 -3.03 11.22 -8.30
C THR A 56 -2.72 12.26 -7.23
N ASP A 57 -2.04 13.34 -7.63
CA ASP A 57 -1.67 14.45 -6.75
C ASP A 57 -0.85 14.09 -5.51
N ASN A 58 -0.25 12.89 -5.52
CA ASN A 58 0.47 12.31 -4.40
C ASN A 58 -0.38 12.29 -3.11
N SER A 59 -1.68 11.97 -3.28
CA SER A 59 -2.70 12.05 -2.25
C SER A 59 -2.51 11.08 -1.08
N PHE A 60 -1.79 9.98 -1.31
CA PHE A 60 -1.51 8.94 -0.33
C PHE A 60 -0.02 8.72 -0.14
N ALA A 61 0.35 8.23 1.03
CA ALA A 61 1.67 7.71 1.35
C ALA A 61 1.53 6.27 1.84
N ILE A 62 2.56 5.45 1.61
CA ILE A 62 2.69 4.12 2.19
C ILE A 62 3.95 4.09 3.04
N ASP A 63 3.84 3.54 4.24
CA ASP A 63 5.00 3.18 5.05
C ASP A 63 5.65 1.95 4.43
N ASP A 64 6.93 2.08 4.08
CA ASP A 64 7.64 1.12 3.25
C ASP A 64 7.85 -0.23 3.95
N ARG A 65 7.85 -0.27 5.29
CA ARG A 65 8.07 -1.50 6.06
C ARG A 65 6.77 -2.12 6.57
N SER A 66 5.83 -1.30 7.04
CA SER A 66 4.59 -1.79 7.64
C SER A 66 3.44 -1.95 6.63
N GLY A 67 3.60 -1.44 5.41
CA GLY A 67 2.54 -1.49 4.39
C GLY A 67 1.33 -0.62 4.71
N VAL A 68 1.43 0.26 5.71
CA VAL A 68 0.32 1.14 6.13
C VAL A 68 0.17 2.28 5.14
N ILE A 69 -0.97 2.35 4.47
CA ILE A 69 -1.36 3.42 3.56
C ILE A 69 -2.08 4.50 4.37
N LYS A 70 -1.66 5.76 4.21
CA LYS A 70 -2.23 6.93 4.90
C LYS A 70 -2.54 8.05 3.93
N THR A 71 -3.50 8.90 4.26
CA THR A 71 -3.72 10.16 3.56
C THR A 71 -2.50 11.07 3.73
N ARG A 72 -2.03 11.69 2.64
CA ARG A 72 -0.92 12.64 2.65
C ARG A 72 -1.39 14.08 2.51
N ARG A 73 -2.65 14.27 2.13
CA ARG A 73 -3.34 15.56 2.01
C ARG A 73 -4.84 15.36 2.21
N THR A 74 -5.56 16.47 2.31
CA THR A 74 -7.02 16.48 2.27
C THR A 74 -7.52 15.97 0.91
N LEU A 75 -8.56 15.16 0.94
CA LEU A 75 -9.21 14.62 -0.25
C LEU A 75 -10.42 15.49 -0.59
N ASP A 76 -10.69 15.66 -1.87
CA ASP A 76 -11.84 16.41 -2.37
C ASP A 76 -12.59 15.48 -3.32
N ARG A 77 -13.82 15.12 -2.95
CA ARG A 77 -14.61 14.14 -3.69
C ARG A 77 -15.12 14.71 -5.01
N GLU A 78 -15.42 16.01 -5.05
CA GLU A 78 -15.84 16.71 -6.27
C GLU A 78 -14.70 16.72 -7.30
N MET A 79 -13.45 16.74 -6.84
CA MET A 79 -12.27 16.64 -7.71
C MET A 79 -11.96 15.19 -8.12
N ILE A 80 -11.88 14.27 -7.16
CA ILE A 80 -11.58 12.85 -7.38
C ILE A 80 -12.40 12.00 -6.42
N SER A 81 -13.35 11.24 -6.96
CA SER A 81 -14.27 10.44 -6.16
C SER A 81 -13.77 9.02 -5.85
N ILE A 82 -12.84 8.50 -6.66
CA ILE A 82 -12.30 7.14 -6.52
C ILE A 82 -10.79 7.17 -6.80
N TYR A 83 -10.03 6.48 -5.95
CA TYR A 83 -8.60 6.23 -6.14
C TYR A 83 -8.36 4.73 -6.28
N GLU A 84 -7.75 4.34 -7.39
CA GLU A 84 -7.32 2.95 -7.65
C GLU A 84 -5.80 2.88 -7.54
N LEU A 85 -5.30 2.54 -6.34
CA LEU A 85 -3.87 2.46 -6.08
C LEU A 85 -3.33 1.08 -6.46
N THR A 86 -2.25 1.04 -7.25
CA THR A 86 -1.46 -0.17 -7.45
C THR A 86 -0.28 -0.15 -6.50
N ILE A 87 -0.18 -1.15 -5.62
CA ILE A 87 0.91 -1.28 -4.66
C ILE A 87 1.89 -2.34 -5.17
N ARG A 88 3.19 -2.07 -5.00
CA ARG A 88 4.27 -2.99 -5.31
C ARG A 88 4.99 -3.41 -4.05
N ALA A 89 5.15 -4.71 -3.86
CA ALA A 89 6.05 -5.33 -2.88
C ALA A 89 7.37 -5.73 -3.58
N ARG A 90 8.50 -5.58 -2.88
CA ARG A 90 9.86 -5.98 -3.34
C ARG A 90 10.70 -6.40 -2.13
N ASP A 91 11.67 -7.26 -2.31
CA ASP A 91 12.72 -7.61 -1.34
C ASP A 91 14.07 -6.91 -1.62
#